data_AF-A0A7Y2JLR3-F1
#
_entry.id   AF-A0A7Y2JLR3-F1
#
_cell.length_a   1.000
_cell.length_b   1.000
_cell.length_c   1.000
_cell.angle_alpha   90.00
_cell.angle_beta   90.00
_cell.angle_gamma   90.00
#
_symmetry.space_group_name_H-M   'P 1'
#
loop_
_entity.id
_entity.type
_entity.pdbx_description
1 polymer ?
#
loop_
_entity_poly.entity_id
_entity_poly.type
_entity_poly.pdbx_seq_one_letter_code
_entity_poly.pdbx_strand_id
1 'polypeptide(L)'
;MSIKPPFTDLEIRRSAKGFYEGHSVEIALLSKAIMVALVLWALVWPGNANGVLGSLNSQILEGFNTFYIIIVGCFAFFLFIVAAIPATGRKVMGRPGEGTEFSNFSWFSMMFGAGLGVGLMVFATAEPLGLWGSNPLTVSGEVAPNSEEALQSAYRYTFAHYGFHAWSIYVVTGLSLAYYAYTRDMPLTIRTALTPLFGRLMNGFLGHVVDVLGVVATILGVSVTIGFGVSQFIDGLYAISGMEWMMNMEGDAPAPGTVGLLAGLITIMALSIVSAVSGVGRGVKYLSNLNLVLSLILLLVFVVFGSFVFAMTTYGAALVDYIINFVSLSFGAYGPQSATGFETALPAEAVPFADALRGGATNAWGSFDSFRAGLEGDAANLPEDVLQAAYAAGEQGRQFGWQAGWTTFYWAWWIAFSPFVGLFLARISRGRSVREFIVGCVFAPALVCFAWMTILGGTAIDLELTGGADGAIIGASNTAKL
;
A
#
# COMPACT_ATOMS: atom_id res chain seq x y z
N MET A 1 16.85 26.61 -30.54
CA MET A 1 17.38 25.23 -30.48
C MET A 1 16.37 24.30 -31.11
N SER A 2 16.70 23.58 -32.18
CA SER A 2 15.82 22.52 -32.70
C SER A 2 15.76 21.39 -31.69
N ILE A 3 14.57 21.04 -31.22
CA ILE A 3 14.36 19.89 -30.35
C ILE A 3 14.81 18.65 -31.14
N LYS A 4 15.84 17.94 -30.66
CA LYS A 4 16.27 16.68 -31.28
C LYS A 4 15.07 15.73 -31.34
N PRO A 5 14.86 14.98 -32.43
CA PRO A 5 13.76 14.03 -32.51
C PRO A 5 13.87 13.03 -31.34
N PRO A 6 12.75 12.71 -30.67
CA PRO A 6 12.77 11.79 -29.54
C PRO A 6 13.23 10.40 -29.99
N PHE A 7 13.99 9.72 -29.15
CA PHE A 7 14.41 8.35 -29.42
C PHE A 7 13.20 7.39 -29.35
N THR A 8 12.92 6.68 -30.45
CA THR A 8 11.79 5.73 -30.56
C THR A 8 12.23 4.33 -30.98
N ASP A 9 13.51 4.14 -31.28
CA ASP A 9 14.08 2.90 -31.82
C ASP A 9 14.42 1.90 -30.71
N LEU A 10 13.38 1.45 -29.99
CA LEU A 10 13.52 0.52 -28.87
C LEU A 10 13.41 -0.94 -29.37
N GLU A 11 14.53 -1.64 -29.40
CA GLU A 11 14.60 -3.04 -29.81
C GLU A 11 14.71 -3.98 -28.61
N ILE A 12 13.75 -4.90 -28.47
CA ILE A 12 13.77 -5.95 -27.44
C ILE A 12 13.90 -7.29 -28.15
N ARG A 13 15.05 -7.97 -27.97
CA ARG A 13 15.28 -9.30 -28.54
C ARG A 13 14.33 -10.32 -27.92
N ARG A 14 13.62 -11.06 -28.76
CA ARG A 14 12.66 -12.10 -28.37
C ARG A 14 13.08 -13.42 -28.99
N SER A 15 12.84 -14.53 -28.30
CA SER A 15 13.04 -15.85 -28.89
C SER A 15 12.04 -16.06 -30.02
N ALA A 16 12.51 -16.55 -31.16
CA ALA A 16 11.67 -16.86 -32.31
C ALA A 16 10.95 -18.20 -32.18
N LYS A 17 11.41 -19.12 -31.32
CA LYS A 17 10.90 -20.48 -31.16
C LYS A 17 11.12 -21.02 -29.75
N GLY A 18 10.45 -22.13 -29.42
CA GLY A 18 10.65 -22.90 -28.19
C GLY A 18 9.87 -22.37 -26.99
N PHE A 19 10.22 -22.81 -25.78
CA PHE A 19 9.46 -22.48 -24.55
C PHE A 19 9.32 -20.97 -24.30
N TYR A 20 10.29 -20.17 -24.75
CA TYR A 20 10.32 -18.71 -24.59
C TYR A 20 9.90 -17.95 -25.85
N GLU A 21 9.23 -18.59 -26.81
CA GLU A 21 8.76 -17.94 -28.04
C GLU A 21 7.97 -16.66 -27.73
N GLY A 22 8.34 -15.55 -28.39
CA GLY A 22 7.72 -14.24 -28.17
C GLY A 22 8.20 -13.49 -26.92
N HIS A 23 9.07 -14.09 -26.10
CA HIS A 23 9.61 -13.51 -24.87
C HIS A 23 11.13 -13.29 -24.93
N SER A 24 11.64 -12.31 -24.16
CA SER A 24 13.09 -12.17 -23.97
C SER A 24 13.59 -13.23 -23.00
N VAL A 25 14.51 -14.07 -23.47
CA VAL A 25 15.08 -15.18 -22.71
C VAL A 25 15.92 -14.65 -21.54
N GLU A 26 16.69 -13.60 -21.78
CA GLU A 26 17.59 -13.00 -20.81
C GLU A 26 16.82 -12.46 -19.62
N ILE A 27 15.76 -11.69 -19.87
CA ILE A 27 14.91 -11.12 -18.81
C ILE A 27 14.20 -12.26 -18.06
N ALA A 28 13.62 -13.22 -18.78
CA ALA A 28 12.87 -14.31 -18.16
C ALA A 28 13.75 -15.19 -17.27
N LEU A 29 14.95 -15.56 -17.72
CA LEU A 29 15.87 -16.38 -16.94
C LEU A 29 16.45 -15.64 -15.74
N LEU A 30 16.86 -14.38 -15.90
CA LEU A 30 17.41 -13.59 -14.81
C LEU A 30 16.37 -13.35 -13.71
N SER A 31 15.15 -12.93 -14.07
CA SER A 31 14.08 -12.75 -13.09
C SER A 31 13.74 -14.06 -12.36
N LYS A 32 13.65 -15.19 -13.09
CA LYS A 32 13.41 -16.50 -12.48
C LYS A 32 14.54 -16.92 -11.54
N ALA A 33 15.80 -16.73 -11.95
CA ALA A 33 16.96 -17.09 -11.14
C ALA A 33 16.99 -16.29 -9.82
N ILE A 34 16.74 -14.98 -9.89
CA ILE A 34 16.67 -14.11 -8.69
C ILE A 34 15.55 -14.60 -7.76
N MET A 35 14.34 -14.82 -8.29
CA MET A 35 13.20 -15.26 -7.47
C MET A 35 13.44 -16.63 -6.84
N VAL A 36 13.96 -17.60 -7.60
CA VAL A 36 14.27 -18.94 -7.09
C VAL A 36 15.35 -18.87 -6.01
N ALA A 37 16.41 -18.09 -6.22
CA ALA A 37 17.46 -17.92 -5.22
C ALA A 37 16.91 -17.31 -3.92
N LEU A 38 16.07 -16.29 -4.00
CA LEU A 38 15.45 -15.64 -2.85
C LEU A 38 14.54 -16.61 -2.08
N VAL A 39 13.68 -17.36 -2.79
CA VAL A 39 12.80 -18.36 -2.19
C VAL A 39 13.58 -19.50 -1.54
N LEU A 40 14.62 -20.01 -2.21
CA LEU A 40 15.47 -21.07 -1.67
C LEU A 40 16.22 -20.59 -0.41
N TRP A 41 16.74 -19.36 -0.42
CA TRP A 41 17.40 -18.78 0.76
C TRP A 41 16.43 -18.68 1.96
N ALA A 42 15.23 -18.15 1.74
CA ALA A 42 14.20 -18.06 2.79
C ALA A 42 13.72 -19.43 3.29
N LEU A 43 13.69 -20.45 2.42
CA LEU A 43 13.29 -21.81 2.77
C LEU A 43 14.37 -22.55 3.59
N VAL A 44 15.64 -22.43 3.19
CA VAL A 44 16.75 -23.18 3.80
C VAL A 44 17.21 -22.55 5.12
N TRP A 45 17.20 -21.21 5.21
CA TRP A 45 17.63 -20.48 6.41
C TRP A 45 16.63 -19.39 6.83
N PRO A 46 15.42 -19.76 7.28
CA PRO A 46 14.34 -18.82 7.57
C PRO A 46 14.69 -17.77 8.64
N GLY A 47 15.36 -18.18 9.72
CA GLY A 47 15.78 -17.25 10.78
C GLY A 47 16.80 -16.20 10.29
N ASN A 48 17.76 -16.62 9.46
CA ASN A 48 18.72 -15.69 8.84
C ASN A 48 18.03 -14.77 7.84
N ALA A 49 17.18 -15.31 6.97
CA ALA A 49 16.44 -14.53 5.99
C ALA A 49 15.56 -13.46 6.66
N ASN A 50 14.82 -13.83 7.71
CA ASN A 50 14.00 -12.90 8.48
C ASN A 50 14.86 -11.80 9.14
N GLY A 51 15.99 -12.16 9.75
CA GLY A 51 16.88 -11.18 10.36
C GLY A 51 17.48 -10.18 9.35
N VAL A 52 17.97 -10.68 8.21
CA VAL A 52 18.58 -9.85 7.17
C VAL A 52 17.52 -8.98 6.47
N LEU A 53 16.40 -9.56 6.03
CA LEU A 53 15.33 -8.82 5.37
C LEU A 53 14.68 -7.80 6.31
N GLY A 54 14.47 -8.15 7.57
CA GLY A 54 13.95 -7.25 8.59
C GLY A 54 14.88 -6.07 8.86
N SER A 55 16.19 -6.33 8.99
CA SER A 55 17.19 -5.27 9.17
C SER A 55 17.27 -4.34 7.96
N LEU A 56 17.28 -4.89 6.74
CA LEU A 56 17.25 -4.10 5.50
C LEU A 56 15.96 -3.26 5.40
N ASN A 57 14.82 -3.84 5.79
CA ASN A 57 13.54 -3.15 5.80
C ASN A 57 13.58 -1.93 6.74
N SER A 58 13.95 -2.12 8.01
CA SER A 58 14.07 -1.00 8.97
C SER A 58 15.04 0.07 8.48
N GLN A 59 16.24 -0.31 8.00
CA GLN A 59 17.21 0.66 7.47
C GLN A 59 16.69 1.48 6.29
N ILE A 60 15.95 0.84 5.37
CA ILE A 60 15.38 1.53 4.21
C ILE A 60 14.23 2.44 4.65
N LEU A 61 13.29 1.94 5.46
CA LEU A 61 12.13 2.73 5.89
C LEU A 61 12.57 3.95 6.71
N GLU A 62 13.55 3.79 7.60
CA GLU A 62 14.07 4.90 8.40
C GLU A 62 14.92 5.87 7.56
N GLY A 63 15.84 5.35 6.74
CA GLY A 63 16.77 6.18 5.96
C GLY A 63 16.09 6.92 4.79
N PHE A 64 15.04 6.34 4.20
CA PHE A 64 14.34 6.90 3.04
C PHE A 64 12.94 7.45 3.38
N ASN A 65 12.55 7.54 4.65
CA ASN A 65 11.23 8.06 5.06
C ASN A 65 10.90 9.39 4.35
N THR A 66 11.75 10.39 4.54
CA THR A 66 11.57 11.71 3.91
C THR A 66 11.48 11.66 2.39
N PHE A 67 12.29 10.80 1.76
CA PHE A 67 12.24 10.62 0.31
C PHE A 67 10.88 10.08 -0.13
N TYR A 68 10.37 9.03 0.53
CA TYR A 68 9.09 8.42 0.19
C TYR A 68 7.91 9.37 0.37
N ILE A 69 7.86 10.11 1.49
CA ILE A 69 6.79 11.09 1.73
C ILE A 69 6.79 12.16 0.63
N ILE A 70 7.94 12.81 0.40
CA ILE A 70 8.03 13.93 -0.55
C ILE A 70 7.81 13.46 -1.98
N ILE A 71 8.36 12.32 -2.40
CA ILE A 71 8.26 11.88 -3.81
C ILE A 71 6.82 11.53 -4.18
N VAL A 72 6.04 10.94 -3.27
CA VAL A 72 4.64 10.63 -3.51
C VAL A 72 3.80 11.90 -3.56
N GLY A 73 4.07 12.88 -2.68
CA GLY A 73 3.52 14.22 -2.80
C GLY A 73 3.82 14.86 -4.16
N CYS A 74 5.09 14.78 -4.61
CA CYS A 74 5.50 15.26 -5.92
C CYS A 74 4.77 14.55 -7.07
N PHE A 75 4.53 13.25 -7.01
CA PHE A 75 3.75 12.53 -8.03
C PHE A 75 2.31 13.06 -8.12
N ALA A 76 1.63 13.25 -6.99
CA ALA A 76 0.28 13.77 -6.99
C ALA A 76 0.19 15.19 -7.56
N PHE A 77 1.04 16.10 -7.07
CA PHE A 77 1.08 17.48 -7.56
C PHE A 77 1.50 17.57 -9.03
N PHE A 78 2.47 16.76 -9.47
CA PHE A 78 2.86 16.67 -10.87
C PHE A 78 1.65 16.33 -11.75
N LEU A 79 0.88 15.31 -11.39
CA LEU A 79 -0.31 14.91 -12.14
C LEU A 79 -1.38 16.01 -12.16
N PHE A 80 -1.65 16.66 -11.03
CA PHE A 80 -2.63 17.74 -10.95
C PHE A 80 -2.24 18.93 -11.83
N ILE A 81 -0.97 19.31 -11.82
CA ILE A 81 -0.43 20.38 -12.68
C ILE A 81 -0.56 19.98 -14.16
N VAL A 82 -0.14 18.76 -14.52
CA VAL A 82 -0.21 18.25 -15.90
C VAL A 82 -1.65 18.16 -16.41
N ALA A 83 -2.61 17.78 -15.56
CA ALA A 83 -4.03 17.74 -15.89
C ALA A 83 -4.64 19.14 -16.03
N ALA A 84 -4.26 20.09 -15.15
CA ALA A 84 -4.77 21.45 -15.14
C ALA A 84 -4.31 22.25 -16.37
N ILE A 85 -3.04 22.13 -16.77
CA ILE A 85 -2.48 22.85 -17.91
C ILE A 85 -3.21 22.42 -19.21
N PRO A 86 -3.86 23.34 -19.96
CA PRO A 86 -4.62 22.99 -21.15
C PRO A 86 -3.80 22.32 -22.26
N ALA A 87 -2.55 22.74 -22.44
CA ALA A 87 -1.67 22.24 -23.50
C ALA A 87 -1.29 20.75 -23.30
N THR A 88 -1.06 20.34 -22.06
CA THR A 88 -0.75 18.94 -21.71
C THR A 88 -2.03 18.13 -21.55
N GLY A 89 -3.01 18.66 -20.82
CA GLY A 89 -4.24 17.95 -20.47
C GLY A 89 -5.11 17.58 -21.67
N ARG A 90 -5.12 18.38 -22.75
CA ARG A 90 -5.89 18.07 -23.97
C ARG A 90 -5.20 17.06 -24.90
N LYS A 91 -3.95 16.70 -24.63
CA LYS A 91 -3.20 15.80 -25.49
C LYS A 91 -3.79 14.39 -25.45
N VAL A 92 -4.05 13.79 -26.60
CA VAL A 92 -4.59 12.44 -26.71
C VAL A 92 -3.46 11.41 -26.73
N MET A 93 -3.59 10.36 -25.92
CA MET A 93 -2.67 9.22 -25.86
C MET A 93 -3.05 8.18 -26.93
N GLY A 94 -2.80 8.53 -28.18
CA GLY A 94 -3.11 7.73 -29.36
C GLY A 94 -2.56 8.38 -30.62
N ARG A 95 -2.76 7.73 -31.77
CA ARG A 95 -2.44 8.34 -33.07
C ARG A 95 -3.50 9.39 -33.45
N PRO A 96 -3.17 10.40 -34.26
CA PRO A 96 -4.17 11.37 -34.71
C PRO A 96 -5.37 10.69 -35.37
N GLY A 97 -6.57 11.00 -34.90
CA GLY A 97 -7.83 10.41 -35.40
C GLY A 97 -8.23 9.07 -34.76
N GLU A 98 -7.41 8.49 -33.88
CA GLU A 98 -7.83 7.33 -33.08
C GLU A 98 -8.77 7.79 -31.94
N GLY A 99 -9.93 7.14 -31.84
CA GLY A 99 -10.87 7.30 -30.72
C GLY A 99 -10.53 6.39 -29.53
N THR A 100 -11.35 6.46 -28.48
CA THR A 100 -11.22 5.59 -27.31
C THR A 100 -11.58 4.14 -27.65
N GLU A 101 -10.76 3.19 -27.23
CA GLU A 101 -11.03 1.76 -27.41
C GLU A 101 -12.22 1.27 -26.58
N PHE A 102 -12.38 1.83 -25.37
CA PHE A 102 -13.44 1.49 -24.43
C PHE A 102 -14.31 2.71 -24.10
N SER A 103 -15.62 2.49 -23.96
CA SER A 103 -16.54 3.53 -23.47
C SER A 103 -16.17 3.99 -22.06
N ASN A 104 -16.61 5.18 -21.66
CA ASN A 104 -16.34 5.70 -20.31
C ASN A 104 -16.84 4.79 -19.20
N PHE A 105 -18.02 4.19 -19.38
CA PHE A 105 -18.57 3.21 -18.43
C PHE A 105 -17.71 1.94 -18.37
N SER A 106 -17.38 1.35 -19.52
CA SER A 106 -16.54 0.14 -19.55
C SER A 106 -15.16 0.40 -18.95
N TRP A 107 -14.58 1.57 -19.20
CA TRP A 107 -13.29 1.97 -18.65
C TRP A 107 -13.32 2.13 -17.14
N PHE A 108 -14.33 2.83 -16.61
CA PHE A 108 -14.55 2.95 -15.17
C PHE A 108 -14.75 1.59 -14.51
N SER A 109 -15.61 0.73 -15.09
CA SER A 109 -15.85 -0.63 -14.57
C SER A 109 -14.60 -1.50 -14.55
N MET A 110 -13.70 -1.36 -15.54
CA MET A 110 -12.41 -2.08 -15.53
C MET A 110 -11.47 -1.56 -14.45
N MET A 111 -11.40 -0.25 -14.21
CA MET A 111 -10.62 0.31 -13.10
C MET A 111 -11.18 -0.14 -11.74
N PHE A 112 -12.50 -0.12 -11.58
CA PHE A 112 -13.18 -0.60 -10.39
C PHE A 112 -12.91 -2.10 -10.15
N GLY A 113 -13.10 -2.93 -11.18
CA GLY A 113 -12.85 -4.38 -11.08
C GLY A 113 -11.39 -4.73 -10.78
N ALA A 114 -10.43 -3.92 -11.26
CA ALA A 114 -9.03 -4.08 -10.92
C ALA A 114 -8.65 -3.48 -9.54
N GLY A 115 -9.37 -2.45 -9.09
CA GLY A 115 -9.17 -1.77 -7.81
C GLY A 115 -9.74 -2.54 -6.61
N LEU A 116 -10.79 -3.35 -6.80
CA LEU A 116 -11.31 -4.32 -5.82
C LEU A 116 -10.40 -5.56 -5.70
N GLY A 117 -9.10 -5.33 -5.53
CA GLY A 117 -8.14 -6.39 -5.27
C GLY A 117 -8.26 -6.92 -3.84
N VAL A 118 -7.59 -8.05 -3.59
CA VAL A 118 -7.45 -8.64 -2.24
C VAL A 118 -6.95 -7.59 -1.24
N GLY A 119 -6.02 -6.70 -1.61
CA GLY A 119 -5.53 -5.64 -0.71
C GLY A 119 -6.63 -4.70 -0.19
N LEU A 120 -7.61 -4.31 -1.01
CA LEU A 120 -8.71 -3.46 -0.54
C LEU A 120 -9.66 -4.23 0.38
N MET A 121 -9.95 -5.50 0.07
CA MET A 121 -10.82 -6.34 0.90
C MET A 121 -10.17 -6.66 2.25
N VAL A 122 -8.88 -6.97 2.22
CA VAL A 122 -8.03 -7.30 3.38
C VAL A 122 -7.84 -6.09 4.30
N PHE A 123 -7.65 -4.88 3.80
CA PHE A 123 -7.37 -3.75 4.69
C PHE A 123 -8.59 -2.85 4.97
N ALA A 124 -9.76 -3.18 4.44
CA ALA A 124 -10.97 -2.36 4.55
C ALA A 124 -11.36 -2.02 6.00
N THR A 125 -11.14 -2.98 6.91
CA THR A 125 -11.49 -2.88 8.32
C THR A 125 -10.25 -2.64 9.17
N ALA A 126 -9.18 -3.41 8.94
CA ALA A 126 -7.94 -3.32 9.69
C ALA A 126 -7.25 -1.95 9.61
N GLU A 127 -7.26 -1.29 8.44
CA GLU A 127 -6.57 -0.01 8.26
C GLU A 127 -7.24 1.10 9.08
N PRO A 128 -8.57 1.39 8.93
CA PRO A 128 -9.22 2.39 9.77
C PRO A 128 -9.11 2.10 11.27
N LEU A 129 -9.25 0.83 11.69
CA LEU A 129 -9.13 0.45 13.10
C LEU A 129 -7.69 0.67 13.62
N GLY A 130 -6.68 0.26 12.84
CA GLY A 130 -5.28 0.45 13.19
C GLY A 130 -4.93 1.93 13.33
N LEU A 131 -5.43 2.77 12.41
CA LEU A 131 -5.22 4.21 12.44
C LEU A 131 -6.07 4.94 13.48
N TRP A 132 -7.18 4.36 13.92
CA TRP A 132 -7.99 4.86 15.03
C TRP A 132 -7.30 4.65 16.38
N GLY A 133 -6.60 3.52 16.54
CA GLY A 133 -5.75 3.27 17.70
C GLY A 133 -4.36 3.92 17.63
N SER A 134 -3.84 4.16 16.42
CA SER A 134 -2.48 4.70 16.24
C SER A 134 -2.35 5.52 14.96
N ASN A 135 -2.31 6.84 15.12
CA ASN A 135 -1.95 7.82 14.11
C ASN A 135 -1.10 8.96 14.72
N PRO A 136 -0.51 9.87 13.92
CA PRO A 136 0.37 10.93 14.40
C PRO A 136 -0.20 11.82 15.51
N LEU A 137 -1.52 12.06 15.54
CA LEU A 137 -2.15 12.86 16.61
C LEU A 137 -2.31 12.04 17.90
N THR A 138 -2.56 10.73 17.79
CA THR A 138 -2.57 9.86 18.98
C THR A 138 -1.17 9.61 19.53
N VAL A 139 -0.17 9.52 18.63
CA VAL A 139 1.22 9.26 18.98
C VAL A 139 1.91 10.51 19.55
N SER A 140 1.48 11.72 19.16
CA SER A 140 1.85 12.96 19.84
C SER A 140 1.20 13.13 21.21
N GLY A 141 0.07 12.46 21.45
CA GLY A 141 -0.73 12.62 22.66
C GLY A 141 -1.73 13.78 22.58
N GLU A 142 -1.91 14.39 21.40
CA GLU A 142 -2.95 15.40 21.17
C GLU A 142 -4.37 14.82 21.29
N VAL A 143 -4.53 13.54 20.94
CA VAL A 143 -5.81 12.84 20.94
C VAL A 143 -5.66 11.46 21.58
N ALA A 144 -6.65 11.02 22.35
CA ALA A 144 -6.63 9.68 22.92
C ALA A 144 -6.83 8.60 21.83
N PRO A 145 -6.09 7.49 21.87
CA PRO A 145 -6.29 6.39 20.91
C PRO A 145 -7.65 5.73 21.13
N ASN A 146 -8.26 5.23 20.04
CA ASN A 146 -9.58 4.58 20.06
C ASN A 146 -10.71 5.44 20.67
N SER A 147 -10.63 6.77 20.54
CA SER A 147 -11.66 7.70 21.02
C SER A 147 -12.48 8.28 19.85
N GLU A 148 -13.63 8.90 20.15
CA GLU A 148 -14.45 9.56 19.13
C GLU A 148 -13.66 10.68 18.41
N GLU A 149 -12.84 11.43 19.14
CA GLU A 149 -12.01 12.50 18.61
C GLU A 149 -10.94 11.98 17.62
N ALA A 150 -10.45 10.75 17.82
CA ALA A 150 -9.46 10.13 16.93
C ALA A 150 -10.05 9.76 15.55
N LEU A 151 -11.37 9.61 15.43
CA LEU A 151 -12.05 9.13 14.22
C LEU A 151 -11.68 9.94 12.98
N GLN A 152 -11.71 11.28 13.08
CA GLN A 152 -11.42 12.15 11.96
C GLN A 152 -9.97 11.96 11.47
N SER A 153 -9.03 11.94 12.42
CA SER A 153 -7.61 11.73 12.11
C SER A 153 -7.32 10.33 11.57
N ALA A 154 -8.03 9.30 12.05
CA ALA A 154 -7.88 7.94 11.54
C ALA A 154 -8.17 7.89 10.03
N TYR A 155 -9.33 8.40 9.62
CA TYR A 155 -9.72 8.41 8.21
C TYR A 155 -8.92 9.39 7.35
N ARG A 156 -8.35 10.47 7.93
CA ARG A 156 -7.38 11.32 7.23
C ARG A 156 -6.21 10.50 6.69
N TYR A 157 -5.63 9.65 7.53
CA TYR A 157 -4.50 8.79 7.14
C TYR A 157 -4.94 7.59 6.31
N THR A 158 -6.11 6.99 6.57
CA THR A 158 -6.69 5.95 5.71
C THR A 158 -6.84 6.47 4.27
N PHE A 159 -7.35 7.70 4.13
CA PHE A 159 -7.55 8.33 2.82
C PHE A 159 -6.23 8.75 2.18
N ALA A 160 -5.20 9.06 2.96
CA ALA A 160 -3.86 9.22 2.41
C ALA A 160 -3.36 7.90 1.81
N HIS A 161 -3.39 6.80 2.58
CA HIS A 161 -2.81 5.51 2.20
C HIS A 161 -3.55 4.80 1.06
N TYR A 162 -4.86 5.02 0.89
CA TYR A 162 -5.67 4.36 -0.16
C TYR A 162 -6.30 5.31 -1.18
N GLY A 163 -5.97 6.60 -1.10
CA GLY A 163 -6.57 7.65 -1.92
C GLY A 163 -5.66 8.24 -2.98
N PHE A 164 -5.80 9.55 -3.19
CA PHE A 164 -5.16 10.24 -4.30
C PHE A 164 -3.64 10.09 -4.32
N HIS A 165 -2.97 10.03 -3.15
CA HIS A 165 -1.52 9.80 -3.08
C HIS A 165 -1.14 8.42 -3.65
N ALA A 166 -1.78 7.34 -3.17
CA ALA A 166 -1.54 5.98 -3.64
C ALA A 166 -1.81 5.83 -5.15
N TRP A 167 -2.97 6.31 -5.61
CA TRP A 167 -3.33 6.23 -7.02
C TRP A 167 -2.43 7.09 -7.92
N SER A 168 -1.87 8.18 -7.42
CA SER A 168 -0.92 9.01 -8.17
C SER A 168 0.34 8.25 -8.57
N ILE A 169 0.81 7.31 -7.75
CA ILE A 169 1.98 6.46 -8.06
C ILE A 169 1.69 5.62 -9.32
N TYR A 170 0.50 5.02 -9.38
CA TYR A 170 0.06 4.21 -10.53
C TYR A 170 -0.17 5.05 -11.76
N VAL A 171 -0.78 6.22 -11.60
CA VAL A 171 -1.12 7.10 -12.71
C VAL A 171 0.13 7.75 -13.31
N VAL A 172 1.15 8.11 -12.54
CA VAL A 172 2.44 8.57 -13.10
C VAL A 172 3.07 7.49 -13.98
N THR A 173 3.10 6.25 -13.49
CA THR A 173 3.67 5.12 -14.22
C THR A 173 2.86 4.81 -15.48
N GLY A 174 1.53 4.71 -15.34
CA GLY A 174 0.62 4.41 -16.44
C GLY A 174 0.56 5.52 -17.50
N LEU A 175 0.59 6.78 -17.09
CA LEU A 175 0.64 7.94 -18.00
C LEU A 175 1.92 7.90 -18.84
N SER A 176 3.05 7.61 -18.20
CA SER A 176 4.34 7.47 -18.88
C SER A 176 4.28 6.35 -19.93
N LEU A 177 3.83 5.16 -19.54
CA LEU A 177 3.70 4.02 -20.44
C LEU A 177 2.73 4.27 -21.60
N ALA A 178 1.52 4.76 -21.30
CA ALA A 178 0.48 5.02 -22.29
C ALA A 178 0.93 6.06 -23.32
N TYR A 179 1.58 7.13 -22.86
CA TYR A 179 2.05 8.18 -23.75
C TYR A 179 3.10 7.68 -24.76
N TYR A 180 4.11 6.94 -24.31
CA TYR A 180 5.12 6.41 -25.24
C TYR A 180 4.58 5.30 -26.12
N ALA A 181 3.77 4.39 -25.57
CA ALA A 181 3.25 3.28 -26.34
C ALA A 181 2.28 3.74 -27.44
N TYR A 182 1.33 4.62 -27.12
CA TYR A 182 0.25 4.97 -28.05
C TYR A 182 0.52 6.22 -28.88
N THR A 183 1.25 7.20 -28.35
CA THR A 183 1.60 8.40 -29.11
C THR A 183 2.87 8.21 -29.94
N ARG A 184 3.77 7.31 -29.54
CA ARG A 184 5.06 7.09 -30.22
C ARG A 184 5.29 5.68 -30.76
N ASP A 185 4.26 4.83 -30.73
CA ASP A 185 4.31 3.47 -31.27
C ASP A 185 5.44 2.60 -30.69
N MET A 186 5.73 2.81 -29.41
CA MET A 186 6.80 2.09 -28.72
C MET A 186 6.25 0.85 -27.99
N PRO A 187 7.09 -0.17 -27.73
CA PRO A 187 6.69 -1.32 -26.92
C PRO A 187 6.15 -0.90 -25.55
N LEU A 188 5.08 -1.52 -25.08
CA LEU A 188 4.50 -1.25 -23.77
C LEU A 188 5.28 -1.99 -22.66
N THR A 189 6.45 -1.46 -22.31
CA THR A 189 7.40 -2.01 -21.32
C THR A 189 7.94 -0.91 -20.41
N ILE A 190 8.41 -1.26 -19.20
CA ILE A 190 8.88 -0.26 -18.22
C ILE A 190 10.07 0.54 -18.75
N ARG A 191 11.04 -0.12 -19.39
CA ARG A 191 12.18 0.59 -20.00
C ARG A 191 11.78 1.65 -21.02
N THR A 192 10.62 1.51 -21.68
CA THR A 192 10.11 2.48 -22.65
C THR A 192 9.95 3.86 -22.02
N ALA A 193 9.44 3.92 -20.80
CA ALA A 193 9.24 5.18 -20.08
C ALA A 193 10.55 5.92 -19.78
N LEU A 194 11.69 5.20 -19.74
CA LEU A 194 13.01 5.73 -19.43
C LEU A 194 13.85 6.09 -20.68
N THR A 195 13.37 5.76 -21.87
CA THR A 195 14.02 6.12 -23.14
C THR A 195 14.30 7.62 -23.34
N PRO A 196 13.52 8.58 -22.83
CA PRO A 196 13.84 10.01 -22.97
C PRO A 196 15.10 10.42 -22.21
N LEU A 197 15.44 9.70 -21.14
CA LEU A 197 16.59 9.98 -20.28
C LEU A 197 17.84 9.24 -20.77
N PHE A 198 17.69 7.98 -21.17
CA PHE A 198 18.82 7.10 -21.46
C PHE A 198 18.97 6.72 -22.94
N GLY A 199 17.98 7.02 -23.78
CA GLY A 199 18.01 6.76 -25.22
C GLY A 199 18.38 5.32 -25.56
N ARG A 200 19.41 5.15 -26.42
CA ARG A 200 19.91 3.86 -26.89
C ARG A 200 20.39 2.91 -25.80
N LEU A 201 20.75 3.41 -24.61
CA LEU A 201 21.17 2.54 -23.49
C LEU A 201 20.05 1.58 -23.05
N MET A 202 18.79 1.93 -23.33
CA MET A 202 17.63 1.06 -23.07
C MET A 202 17.57 -0.19 -23.95
N ASN A 203 18.29 -0.23 -25.08
CA ASN A 203 18.41 -1.44 -25.91
C ASN A 203 19.45 -2.43 -25.36
N GLY A 204 20.27 -2.01 -24.39
CA GLY A 204 21.36 -2.81 -23.83
C GLY A 204 21.08 -3.32 -22.41
N PHE A 205 22.17 -3.57 -21.68
CA PHE A 205 22.16 -4.09 -20.32
C PHE A 205 21.29 -3.27 -19.36
N LEU A 206 21.34 -1.93 -19.44
CA LEU A 206 20.57 -1.06 -18.55
C LEU A 206 19.06 -1.29 -18.71
N GLY A 207 18.57 -1.48 -19.93
CA GLY A 207 17.17 -1.82 -20.15
C GLY A 207 16.80 -3.19 -19.57
N HIS A 208 17.70 -4.18 -19.67
CA HIS A 208 17.47 -5.50 -19.05
C HIS A 208 17.35 -5.38 -17.53
N VAL A 209 18.20 -4.58 -16.88
CA VAL A 209 18.10 -4.32 -15.43
C VAL A 209 16.74 -3.71 -15.08
N VAL A 210 16.29 -2.69 -15.83
CA VAL A 210 15.00 -2.03 -15.57
C VAL A 210 13.83 -3.01 -15.67
N ASP A 211 13.78 -3.83 -16.73
CA ASP A 211 12.69 -4.79 -16.88
C ASP A 211 12.76 -5.93 -15.85
N VAL A 212 13.96 -6.42 -15.53
CA VAL A 212 14.14 -7.46 -14.49
C VAL A 212 13.68 -6.92 -13.14
N LEU A 213 14.06 -5.69 -12.77
CA LEU A 213 13.59 -5.04 -11.55
C LEU A 213 12.07 -4.88 -11.56
N GLY A 214 11.46 -4.46 -12.67
CA GLY A 214 10.02 -4.36 -12.81
C GLY A 214 9.30 -5.69 -12.60
N VAL A 215 9.84 -6.79 -13.15
CA VAL A 215 9.29 -8.15 -12.97
C VAL A 215 9.45 -8.62 -11.52
N VAL A 216 10.64 -8.48 -10.93
CA VAL A 216 10.92 -8.91 -9.54
C VAL A 216 10.06 -8.12 -8.55
N ALA A 217 10.01 -6.78 -8.69
CA ALA A 217 9.17 -5.92 -7.85
C ALA A 217 7.69 -6.29 -7.93
N THR A 218 7.20 -6.57 -9.15
CA THR A 218 5.82 -7.03 -9.34
C THR A 218 5.55 -8.36 -8.64
N ILE A 219 6.44 -9.35 -8.79
CA ILE A 219 6.25 -10.67 -8.17
C ILE A 219 6.27 -10.54 -6.64
N LEU A 220 7.21 -9.79 -6.07
CA LEU A 220 7.29 -9.56 -4.63
C LEU A 220 6.05 -8.80 -4.11
N GLY A 221 5.60 -7.76 -4.82
CA GLY A 221 4.39 -7.02 -4.45
C GLY A 221 3.11 -7.88 -4.52
N VAL A 222 2.99 -8.76 -5.51
CA VAL A 222 1.86 -9.71 -5.61
C VAL A 222 1.93 -10.75 -4.49
N SER A 223 3.12 -11.17 -4.09
CA SER A 223 3.32 -12.19 -3.04
C SER A 223 2.78 -11.73 -1.68
N VAL A 224 2.91 -10.44 -1.34
CA VAL A 224 2.34 -9.85 -0.11
C VAL A 224 0.83 -10.01 -0.09
N THR A 225 0.17 -9.63 -1.19
CA THR A 225 -1.28 -9.72 -1.34
C THR A 225 -1.78 -11.17 -1.26
N ILE A 226 -1.05 -12.12 -1.85
CA ILE A 226 -1.37 -13.56 -1.73
C ILE A 226 -1.21 -14.02 -0.28
N GLY A 227 -0.13 -13.62 0.41
CA GLY A 227 0.11 -13.97 1.81
C GLY A 227 -1.05 -13.55 2.72
N PHE A 228 -1.45 -12.29 2.66
CA PHE A 228 -2.59 -11.80 3.44
C PHE A 228 -3.91 -12.44 2.99
N GLY A 229 -4.13 -12.64 1.69
CA GLY A 229 -5.35 -13.29 1.19
C GLY A 229 -5.50 -14.73 1.65
N VAL A 230 -4.40 -15.50 1.73
CA VAL A 230 -4.40 -16.86 2.29
C VAL A 230 -4.66 -16.82 3.79
N SER A 231 -4.05 -15.87 4.52
CA SER A 231 -4.29 -15.68 5.95
C SER A 231 -5.76 -15.42 6.24
N GLN A 232 -6.35 -14.44 5.55
CA GLN A 232 -7.75 -14.07 5.69
C GLN A 232 -8.70 -15.23 5.31
N PHE A 233 -8.35 -16.02 4.28
CA PHE A 233 -9.10 -17.20 3.92
C PHE A 233 -9.14 -18.25 5.05
N ILE A 234 -8.01 -18.45 5.73
CA ILE A 234 -7.93 -19.38 6.88
C ILE A 234 -8.72 -18.85 8.07
N ASP A 235 -8.60 -17.56 8.39
CA ASP A 235 -9.40 -16.94 9.45
C ASP A 235 -10.91 -17.07 9.17
N GLY A 236 -11.34 -16.80 7.94
CA GLY A 236 -12.73 -16.96 7.53
C GLY A 236 -13.23 -18.41 7.60
N LEU A 237 -12.40 -19.38 7.21
CA LEU A 237 -12.73 -20.80 7.37
C LEU A 237 -12.83 -21.19 8.84
N TYR A 238 -11.90 -20.73 9.68
CA TYR A 238 -11.93 -20.98 11.11
C TYR A 238 -13.19 -20.38 11.75
N ALA A 239 -13.56 -19.14 11.41
CA ALA A 239 -14.76 -18.48 11.91
C ALA A 239 -16.06 -19.26 11.61
N ILE A 240 -16.13 -19.97 10.48
CA ILE A 240 -17.31 -20.77 10.10
C ILE A 240 -17.25 -22.20 10.69
N SER A 241 -16.06 -22.80 10.71
CA SER A 241 -15.90 -24.23 10.99
C SER A 241 -15.42 -24.59 12.39
N GLY A 242 -14.77 -23.66 13.09
CA GLY A 242 -14.10 -23.91 14.37
C GLY A 242 -12.92 -24.88 14.26
N MET A 243 -12.36 -25.10 13.07
CA MET A 243 -11.28 -26.06 12.85
C MET A 243 -9.93 -25.56 13.41
N GLU A 244 -9.65 -25.89 14.67
CA GLU A 244 -8.46 -25.42 15.40
C GLU A 244 -7.12 -25.84 14.78
N TRP A 245 -7.06 -26.94 14.02
CA TRP A 245 -5.82 -27.42 13.38
C TRP A 245 -5.22 -26.42 12.38
N MET A 246 -6.03 -25.49 11.87
CA MET A 246 -5.60 -24.45 10.94
C MET A 246 -4.98 -23.24 11.66
N MET A 247 -5.15 -23.14 12.97
CA MET A 247 -4.81 -21.99 13.79
C MET A 247 -3.62 -22.29 14.69
N ASN A 248 -2.84 -21.26 14.99
CA ASN A 248 -1.95 -21.21 16.13
C ASN A 248 -2.69 -20.56 17.30
N MET A 249 -2.74 -21.25 18.43
CA MET A 249 -3.40 -20.81 19.66
C MET A 249 -2.42 -20.32 20.74
N GLU A 250 -1.11 -20.25 20.44
CA GLU A 250 -0.05 -19.90 21.41
C GLU A 250 0.07 -18.38 21.70
N GLY A 251 -1.01 -17.60 21.56
CA GLY A 251 -1.01 -16.16 21.81
C GLY A 251 -2.34 -15.63 22.34
N ASP A 252 -2.45 -14.32 22.50
CA ASP A 252 -3.64 -13.65 23.07
C ASP A 252 -4.90 -13.83 22.20
N ALA A 253 -4.72 -14.06 20.89
CA ALA A 253 -5.80 -14.35 19.95
C ALA A 253 -5.38 -15.45 18.96
N PRO A 254 -6.32 -16.32 18.52
CA PRO A 254 -6.08 -17.27 17.44
C PRO A 254 -5.57 -16.56 16.18
N ALA A 255 -4.50 -17.09 15.60
CA ALA A 255 -3.95 -16.60 14.33
C ALA A 255 -3.69 -17.77 13.36
N PRO A 256 -3.71 -17.58 12.04
CA PRO A 256 -3.46 -18.66 11.09
C PRO A 256 -2.11 -19.35 11.32
N GLY A 257 -2.15 -20.65 11.60
CA GLY A 257 -0.97 -21.47 11.82
C GLY A 257 -0.29 -21.84 10.50
N THR A 258 0.98 -22.25 10.55
CA THR A 258 1.75 -22.63 9.35
C THR A 258 1.06 -23.74 8.54
N VAL A 259 0.45 -24.72 9.21
CA VAL A 259 -0.26 -25.82 8.56
C VAL A 259 -1.52 -25.32 7.83
N GLY A 260 -2.30 -24.46 8.48
CA GLY A 260 -3.47 -23.81 7.86
C GLY A 260 -3.08 -22.98 6.64
N LEU A 261 -2.07 -22.11 6.77
CA LEU A 261 -1.59 -21.28 5.66
C LEU A 261 -1.12 -22.12 4.47
N LEU A 262 -0.38 -23.22 4.70
CA LEU A 262 0.04 -24.11 3.62
C LEU A 262 -1.15 -24.84 2.96
N ALA A 263 -2.11 -25.32 3.75
CA ALA A 263 -3.30 -25.96 3.22
C ALA A 263 -4.17 -25.00 2.39
N GLY A 264 -4.37 -23.78 2.88
CA GLY A 264 -5.07 -22.71 2.16
C GLY A 264 -4.36 -22.32 0.87
N LEU A 265 -3.03 -22.14 0.92
CA LEU A 265 -2.22 -21.83 -0.25
C LEU A 265 -2.29 -22.94 -1.30
N ILE A 266 -2.10 -24.20 -0.91
CA ILE A 266 -2.19 -25.35 -1.83
C ILE A 266 -3.57 -25.41 -2.49
N THR A 267 -4.63 -25.18 -1.71
CA THR A 267 -6.01 -25.19 -2.21
C THR A 267 -6.25 -24.07 -3.23
N ILE A 268 -5.89 -22.83 -2.89
CA ILE A 268 -6.04 -21.67 -3.78
C ILE A 268 -5.19 -21.84 -5.05
N MET A 269 -3.95 -22.33 -4.91
CA MET A 269 -3.07 -22.58 -6.04
C MET A 269 -3.59 -23.68 -6.95
N ALA A 270 -4.12 -24.78 -6.41
CA ALA A 270 -4.73 -25.84 -7.21
C ALA A 270 -5.93 -25.31 -8.01
N LEU A 271 -6.84 -24.56 -7.37
CA LEU A 271 -7.98 -23.93 -8.04
C LEU A 271 -7.55 -22.93 -9.12
N SER A 272 -6.51 -22.14 -8.84
CA SER A 272 -5.91 -21.20 -9.80
C SER A 272 -5.32 -21.92 -11.02
N ILE A 273 -4.63 -23.04 -10.83
CA ILE A 273 -4.08 -23.85 -11.93
C ILE A 273 -5.22 -24.43 -12.77
N VAL A 274 -6.28 -24.98 -12.16
CA VAL A 274 -7.45 -25.48 -12.89
C VAL A 274 -8.10 -24.36 -13.72
N SER A 275 -8.23 -23.17 -13.15
CA SER A 275 -8.72 -21.98 -13.85
C SER A 275 -7.82 -21.59 -15.04
N ALA A 276 -6.50 -21.58 -14.86
CA ALA A 276 -5.57 -21.25 -15.92
C ALA A 276 -5.59 -22.27 -17.08
N VAL A 277 -5.62 -23.56 -16.76
CA VAL A 277 -5.61 -24.67 -17.73
C VAL A 277 -6.93 -24.79 -18.49
N SER A 278 -8.06 -24.46 -17.86
CA SER A 278 -9.39 -24.44 -18.52
C SER A 278 -9.58 -23.30 -19.54
N GLY A 279 -8.54 -22.46 -19.70
CA GLY A 279 -8.50 -21.36 -20.65
C GLY A 279 -8.57 -20.02 -19.92
N VAL A 280 -7.40 -19.39 -19.74
CA VAL A 280 -7.20 -18.11 -19.04
C VAL A 280 -8.24 -17.06 -19.43
N GLY A 281 -8.62 -16.95 -20.71
CA GLY A 281 -9.60 -15.96 -21.16
C GLY A 281 -11.04 -16.17 -20.63
N ARG A 282 -11.50 -17.42 -20.50
CA ARG A 282 -12.84 -17.72 -19.95
C ARG A 282 -12.82 -17.77 -18.42
N GLY A 283 -11.80 -18.42 -17.85
CA GLY A 283 -11.64 -18.56 -16.39
C GLY A 283 -11.52 -17.21 -15.69
N VAL A 284 -10.62 -16.34 -16.17
CA VAL A 284 -10.43 -15.00 -15.60
C VAL A 284 -11.71 -14.15 -15.73
N LYS A 285 -12.42 -14.23 -16.85
CA LYS A 285 -13.67 -13.48 -17.04
C LYS A 285 -14.76 -13.92 -16.06
N TYR A 286 -14.95 -15.24 -15.88
CA TYR A 286 -15.96 -15.75 -14.96
C TYR A 286 -15.62 -15.41 -13.51
N LEU A 287 -14.39 -15.67 -13.09
CA LEU A 287 -13.93 -15.37 -11.72
C LEU A 287 -13.98 -13.86 -11.43
N SER A 288 -13.61 -13.02 -12.39
CA SER A 288 -13.70 -11.56 -12.23
C SER A 288 -15.14 -11.08 -12.07
N ASN A 289 -16.08 -11.60 -12.86
CA ASN A 289 -17.49 -11.26 -12.75
C ASN A 289 -18.08 -11.76 -11.42
N LEU A 290 -17.75 -12.99 -11.00
CA LEU A 290 -18.18 -13.55 -9.73
C LEU A 290 -17.64 -12.73 -8.56
N ASN A 291 -16.36 -12.38 -8.58
CA ASN A 291 -15.74 -11.52 -7.57
C ASN A 291 -16.47 -10.19 -7.43
N LEU A 292 -16.79 -9.54 -8.56
CA LEU A 292 -17.49 -8.26 -8.57
C LEU A 292 -18.91 -8.40 -7.98
N VAL A 293 -19.64 -9.47 -8.32
CA VAL A 293 -20.97 -9.75 -7.75
C VAL A 293 -20.88 -10.00 -6.24
N LEU A 294 -19.95 -10.83 -5.78
CA LEU A 294 -19.75 -11.13 -4.36
C LEU A 294 -19.34 -9.88 -3.58
N SER A 295 -18.46 -9.05 -4.16
CA SER A 295 -18.05 -7.77 -3.56
C SER A 295 -19.23 -6.81 -3.41
N LEU A 296 -20.11 -6.73 -4.42
CA LEU A 296 -21.32 -5.92 -4.34
C LEU A 296 -22.30 -6.46 -3.28
N ILE A 297 -22.45 -7.78 -3.18
CA ILE A 297 -23.28 -8.40 -2.13
C ILE A 297 -22.72 -8.04 -0.75
N LEU A 298 -21.41 -8.19 -0.53
CA LEU A 298 -20.75 -7.84 0.72
C LEU A 298 -20.99 -6.36 1.06
N LEU A 299 -20.75 -5.45 0.10
CA LEU A 299 -20.99 -4.03 0.30
C LEU A 299 -22.45 -3.74 0.67
N LEU A 300 -23.42 -4.37 -0.03
CA LEU A 300 -24.84 -4.21 0.27
C LEU A 300 -25.21 -4.72 1.67
N VAL A 301 -24.57 -5.79 2.15
CA VAL A 301 -24.77 -6.26 3.52
C VAL A 301 -24.37 -5.17 4.52
N PHE A 302 -23.20 -4.55 4.37
CA PHE A 302 -22.80 -3.46 5.27
C PHE A 302 -23.63 -2.19 5.10
N VAL A 303 -24.11 -1.89 3.89
CA VAL A 303 -25.01 -0.75 3.67
C VAL A 303 -26.37 -0.94 4.34
N VAL A 304 -26.90 -2.17 4.37
CA VAL A 304 -28.23 -2.45 4.93
C VAL A 304 -28.17 -2.77 6.42
N PHE A 305 -27.16 -3.52 6.86
CA PHE A 305 -27.05 -4.04 8.23
C PHE A 305 -25.94 -3.39 9.05
N GLY A 306 -25.01 -2.68 8.42
CA GLY A 306 -23.95 -1.93 9.10
C GLY A 306 -24.35 -0.51 9.45
N SER A 307 -23.39 0.28 9.92
CA SER A 307 -23.63 1.65 10.38
C SER A 307 -23.56 2.66 9.23
N PHE A 308 -24.50 2.55 8.28
CA PHE A 308 -24.44 3.31 7.03
C PHE A 308 -24.45 4.83 7.21
N VAL A 309 -25.29 5.35 8.12
CA VAL A 309 -25.37 6.80 8.37
C VAL A 309 -24.06 7.31 8.99
N PHE A 310 -23.50 6.58 9.95
CA PHE A 310 -22.20 6.88 10.55
C PHE A 310 -21.10 6.84 9.49
N ALA A 311 -21.05 5.79 8.68
CA ALA A 311 -20.08 5.61 7.60
C ALA A 311 -20.11 6.75 6.58
N MET A 312 -21.31 7.13 6.10
CA MET A 312 -21.43 8.18 5.08
C MET A 312 -21.18 9.59 5.65
N THR A 313 -21.53 9.83 6.92
CA THR A 313 -21.19 11.08 7.61
C THR A 313 -19.67 11.20 7.78
N THR A 314 -19.04 10.11 8.23
CA THR A 314 -17.58 10.00 8.39
C THR A 314 -16.88 10.18 7.05
N TYR A 315 -17.38 9.55 5.99
CA TYR A 315 -16.87 9.74 4.62
C TYR A 315 -16.84 11.21 4.21
N GLY A 316 -17.97 11.93 4.39
CA GLY A 316 -18.06 13.34 4.02
C GLY A 316 -17.10 14.22 4.83
N ALA A 317 -17.09 14.07 6.15
CA ALA A 317 -16.26 14.85 7.05
C ALA A 317 -14.76 14.58 6.85
N ALA A 318 -14.37 13.30 6.76
CA ALA A 318 -12.98 12.90 6.54
C ALA A 318 -12.47 13.27 5.15
N LEU A 319 -13.33 13.28 4.12
CA LEU A 319 -12.94 13.71 2.78
C LEU A 319 -12.57 15.20 2.77
N VAL A 320 -13.37 16.04 3.42
CA VAL A 320 -13.07 17.47 3.55
C VAL A 320 -11.78 17.67 4.34
N ASP A 321 -11.63 16.98 5.47
CA ASP A 321 -10.44 17.04 6.31
C ASP A 321 -9.17 16.60 5.56
N TYR A 322 -9.24 15.51 4.80
CA TYR A 322 -8.16 15.03 3.95
C TYR A 322 -7.78 16.05 2.87
N ILE A 323 -8.75 16.70 2.22
CA ILE A 323 -8.48 17.74 1.22
C ILE A 323 -7.79 18.96 1.85
N ILE A 324 -8.24 19.39 3.03
CA ILE A 324 -7.64 20.52 3.76
C ILE A 324 -6.19 20.20 4.15
N ASN A 325 -5.94 18.97 4.60
CA ASN A 325 -4.61 18.52 5.04
C ASN A 325 -3.74 17.96 3.91
N PHE A 326 -4.21 17.98 2.65
CA PHE A 326 -3.55 17.29 1.54
C PHE A 326 -2.08 17.69 1.36
N VAL A 327 -1.78 19.00 1.43
CA VAL A 327 -0.40 19.52 1.31
C VAL A 327 0.46 19.05 2.47
N SER A 328 -0.07 19.07 3.70
CA SER A 328 0.63 18.61 4.90
C SER A 328 0.96 17.12 4.79
N LEU A 329 0.01 16.30 4.35
CA LEU A 329 0.22 14.86 4.13
C LEU A 329 1.22 14.58 3.00
N SER A 330 1.27 15.43 1.98
CA SER A 330 2.20 15.29 0.85
C SER A 330 3.66 15.60 1.18
N PHE A 331 3.92 16.50 2.14
CA PHE A 331 5.27 17.04 2.37
C PHE A 331 5.70 17.07 3.85
N GLY A 332 4.83 16.66 4.78
CA GLY A 332 5.07 16.57 6.21
C GLY A 332 5.82 15.30 6.58
N ALA A 333 7.10 15.23 6.22
CA ALA A 333 7.97 14.13 6.60
C ALA A 333 8.55 14.36 8.01
N TYR A 334 8.38 13.38 8.89
CA TYR A 334 9.10 13.31 10.16
C TYR A 334 10.53 12.81 9.91
N GLY A 335 11.47 13.32 10.69
CA GLY A 335 12.88 12.90 10.66
C GLY A 335 13.26 12.14 11.93
N PRO A 336 14.28 11.26 11.87
CA PRO A 336 14.73 10.50 13.03
C PRO A 336 15.18 11.44 14.15
N GLN A 337 14.88 11.07 15.39
CA GLN A 337 15.35 11.78 16.56
C GLN A 337 16.73 11.24 16.97
N SER A 338 17.74 12.12 16.99
CA SER A 338 19.08 11.74 17.44
C SER A 338 19.11 11.56 18.97
N ALA A 339 20.03 10.75 19.47
CA ALA A 339 20.23 10.55 20.91
C ALA A 339 20.48 11.89 21.64
N THR A 340 21.36 12.73 21.09
CA THR A 340 21.62 14.08 21.62
C THR A 340 20.39 14.99 21.53
N GLY A 341 19.61 14.88 20.46
CA GLY A 341 18.36 15.63 20.31
C GLY A 341 17.32 15.25 21.35
N PHE A 342 17.20 13.96 21.67
CA PHE A 342 16.36 13.48 22.77
C PHE A 342 16.88 13.98 24.12
N GLU A 343 18.17 13.81 24.41
CA GLU A 343 18.80 14.26 25.65
C GLU A 343 18.63 15.76 25.89
N THR A 344 18.73 16.58 24.84
CA THR A 344 18.55 18.04 24.91
C THR A 344 17.10 18.43 25.23
N ALA A 345 16.13 17.58 24.87
CA ALA A 345 14.71 17.81 25.13
C ALA A 345 14.27 17.32 26.52
N LEU A 346 15.14 16.61 27.26
CA LEU A 346 14.82 16.10 28.59
C LEU A 346 14.88 17.21 29.66
N PRO A 347 14.04 17.12 30.72
CA PRO A 347 14.26 17.91 31.92
C PRO A 347 15.59 17.52 32.58
N ALA A 348 16.23 18.47 33.27
CA ALA A 348 17.59 18.30 33.83
C ALA A 348 17.74 17.06 34.73
N GLU A 349 16.67 16.70 35.46
CA GLU A 349 16.62 15.54 36.36
C GLU A 349 16.58 14.20 35.61
N ALA A 350 16.10 14.18 34.36
CA ALA A 350 16.00 12.99 33.53
C ALA A 350 17.24 12.77 32.63
N VAL A 351 18.05 13.81 32.41
CA VAL A 351 19.26 13.74 31.54
C VAL A 351 20.20 12.59 31.93
N PRO A 352 20.51 12.32 33.21
CA PRO A 352 21.36 11.19 33.58
C PRO A 352 20.80 9.81 33.19
N PHE A 353 19.49 9.73 32.93
CA PHE A 353 18.77 8.51 32.56
C PHE A 353 18.39 8.46 31.08
N ALA A 354 18.93 9.35 30.24
CA ALA A 354 18.51 9.50 28.84
C ALA A 354 18.51 8.18 28.05
N ASP A 355 19.54 7.34 28.20
CA ASP A 355 19.61 6.06 27.48
C ASP A 355 18.54 5.05 27.95
N ALA A 356 18.21 5.04 29.25
CA ALA A 356 17.16 4.18 29.79
C ALA A 356 15.76 4.65 29.36
N LEU A 357 15.56 5.96 29.25
CA LEU A 357 14.26 6.55 28.89
C LEU A 357 13.99 6.50 27.39
N ARG A 358 15.02 6.64 26.55
CA ARG A 358 14.86 6.84 25.09
C ARG A 358 14.04 5.75 24.43
N GLY A 359 14.38 4.47 24.69
CA GLY A 359 13.78 3.34 23.99
C GLY A 359 12.25 3.31 24.10
N GLY A 360 11.72 3.44 25.33
CA GLY A 360 10.28 3.49 25.55
C GLY A 360 9.66 4.82 25.15
N ALA A 361 10.33 5.95 25.39
CA ALA A 361 9.82 7.27 25.05
C ALA A 361 9.67 7.48 23.53
N THR A 362 10.54 6.89 22.71
CA THR A 362 10.48 7.00 21.25
C THR A 362 9.74 5.85 20.57
N ASN A 363 9.10 4.95 21.33
CA ASN A 363 8.37 3.82 20.76
C ASN A 363 7.04 4.27 20.13
N ALA A 364 6.94 4.15 18.81
CA ALA A 364 5.75 4.53 18.03
C ALA A 364 4.47 3.76 18.39
N TRP A 365 4.62 2.57 18.97
CA TRP A 365 3.52 1.66 19.32
C TRP A 365 3.28 1.58 20.82
N GLY A 366 4.01 2.40 21.60
CA GLY A 366 3.89 2.47 23.05
C GLY A 366 2.82 3.45 23.51
N SER A 367 2.69 3.52 24.82
CA SER A 367 1.87 4.46 25.57
C SER A 367 2.70 4.99 26.75
N PHE A 368 2.23 6.07 27.39
CA PHE A 368 2.87 6.54 28.62
C PHE A 368 2.91 5.45 29.70
N ASP A 369 1.83 4.65 29.83
CA ASP A 369 1.76 3.56 30.80
C ASP A 369 2.76 2.45 30.51
N SER A 370 2.90 2.02 29.25
CA SER A 370 3.87 0.99 28.86
C SER A 370 5.31 1.49 28.93
N PHE A 371 5.54 2.78 28.62
CA PHE A 371 6.81 3.45 28.85
C PHE A 371 7.19 3.37 30.34
N ARG A 372 6.30 3.81 31.23
CA ARG A 372 6.54 3.79 32.69
C ARG A 372 6.73 2.38 33.22
N ALA A 373 5.89 1.44 32.80
CA ALA A 373 5.97 0.04 33.24
C ALA A 373 7.25 -0.67 32.77
N GLY A 374 7.84 -0.21 31.65
CA GLY A 374 9.09 -0.73 31.13
C GLY A 374 10.36 -0.11 31.74
N LEU A 375 10.25 0.87 32.65
CA LEU A 375 11.40 1.46 33.33
C LEU A 375 11.89 0.57 34.47
N GLU A 376 13.21 0.48 34.60
CA GLU A 376 13.88 -0.26 35.67
C GLU A 376 14.86 0.65 36.43
N GLY A 377 15.19 0.27 37.68
CA GLY A 377 16.18 0.97 38.50
C GLY A 377 15.79 2.40 38.88
N ASP A 378 16.80 3.27 39.01
CA ASP A 378 16.61 4.64 39.47
C ASP A 378 15.77 5.52 38.52
N ALA A 379 15.74 5.16 37.22
CA ALA A 379 14.91 5.85 36.23
C ALA A 379 13.40 5.65 36.51
N ALA A 380 13.00 4.51 37.07
CA ALA A 380 11.60 4.23 37.43
C ALA A 380 11.14 5.04 38.66
N ASN A 381 12.07 5.55 39.46
CA ASN A 381 11.80 6.34 40.66
C ASN A 381 11.71 7.86 40.39
N LEU A 382 11.87 8.28 39.14
CA LEU A 382 11.70 9.68 38.77
C LEU A 382 10.26 10.16 39.05
N PRO A 383 10.08 11.43 39.43
CA PRO A 383 8.75 12.02 39.58
C PRO A 383 7.88 11.85 38.33
N GLU A 384 6.56 11.69 38.51
CA GLU A 384 5.65 11.41 37.39
C GLU A 384 5.63 12.55 36.35
N ASP A 385 5.71 13.80 36.79
CA ASP A 385 5.82 14.97 35.91
C ASP A 385 7.11 14.97 35.10
N VAL A 386 8.22 14.52 35.70
CA VAL A 386 9.51 14.32 35.01
C VAL A 386 9.42 13.19 33.99
N LEU A 387 8.74 12.08 34.32
CA LEU A 387 8.50 10.98 33.39
C LEU A 387 7.59 11.39 32.23
N GLN A 388 6.54 12.18 32.50
CA GLN A 388 5.67 12.73 31.45
C GLN A 388 6.44 13.65 30.52
N ALA A 389 7.28 14.53 31.06
CA ALA A 389 8.15 15.38 30.26
C ALA A 389 9.18 14.57 29.44
N ALA A 390 9.75 13.52 30.02
CA ALA A 390 10.66 12.62 29.31
C ALA A 390 9.96 11.84 28.19
N TYR A 391 8.72 11.40 28.42
CA TYR A 391 7.90 10.78 27.37
C TYR A 391 7.58 11.80 26.27
N ALA A 392 7.15 13.02 26.61
CA ALA A 392 6.88 14.08 25.65
C ALA A 392 8.12 14.41 24.79
N ALA A 393 9.31 14.41 25.38
CA ALA A 393 10.58 14.61 24.67
C ALA A 393 10.80 13.59 23.54
N GLY A 394 10.21 12.39 23.62
CA GLY A 394 10.30 11.34 22.60
C GLY A 394 9.30 11.46 21.44
N GLU A 395 8.43 12.48 21.43
CA GLU A 395 7.35 12.64 20.44
C GLU A 395 7.84 12.52 18.99
N GLN A 396 8.89 13.25 18.63
CA GLN A 396 9.45 13.23 17.28
C GLN A 396 9.86 11.81 16.87
N GLY A 397 10.52 11.07 17.78
CA GLY A 397 10.93 9.69 17.55
C GLY A 397 9.74 8.77 17.32
N ARG A 398 8.67 8.93 18.11
CA ARG A 398 7.44 8.14 17.93
C ARG A 398 6.73 8.45 16.61
N GLN A 399 6.55 9.73 16.26
CA GLN A 399 5.92 10.15 15.01
C GLN A 399 6.71 9.67 13.79
N PHE A 400 8.05 9.73 13.85
CA PHE A 400 8.93 9.18 12.83
C PHE A 400 8.78 7.66 12.70
N GLY A 401 8.87 6.92 13.80
CA GLY A 401 8.72 5.46 13.80
C GLY A 401 7.35 5.02 13.25
N TRP A 402 6.30 5.76 13.60
CA TRP A 402 4.95 5.54 13.08
C TRP A 402 4.89 5.77 11.57
N GLN A 403 5.40 6.91 11.08
CA GLN A 403 5.36 7.25 9.66
C GLN A 403 6.20 6.28 8.82
N ALA A 404 7.33 5.82 9.35
CA ALA A 404 8.16 4.80 8.72
C ALA A 404 7.41 3.45 8.62
N GLY A 405 6.79 3.01 9.72
CA GLY A 405 6.08 1.73 9.83
C GLY A 405 4.75 1.66 9.05
N TRP A 406 4.04 2.78 8.91
CA TRP A 406 2.78 2.86 8.16
C TRP A 406 2.96 3.50 6.78
N THR A 407 3.13 4.81 6.75
CA THR A 407 3.02 5.61 5.52
C THR A 407 4.12 5.26 4.52
N THR A 408 5.36 5.16 4.97
CA THR A 408 6.49 4.83 4.10
C THR A 408 6.44 3.38 3.65
N PHE A 409 5.98 2.46 4.49
CA PHE A 409 5.66 1.09 4.08
C PHE A 409 4.64 1.08 2.92
N TYR A 410 3.53 1.82 3.04
CA TYR A 410 2.55 1.94 1.98
C TYR A 410 3.13 2.53 0.69
N TRP A 411 3.92 3.60 0.78
CA TRP A 411 4.59 4.16 -0.41
C TRP A 411 5.53 3.18 -1.08
N ALA A 412 6.33 2.44 -0.32
CA ALA A 412 7.19 1.40 -0.86
C ALA A 412 6.37 0.29 -1.55
N TRP A 413 5.27 -0.16 -0.92
CA TRP A 413 4.39 -1.18 -1.48
C TRP A 413 3.73 -0.72 -2.78
N TRP A 414 3.11 0.46 -2.79
CA TRP A 414 2.45 1.01 -3.97
C TRP A 414 3.45 1.27 -5.12
N ILE A 415 4.67 1.73 -4.82
CA ILE A 415 5.72 1.89 -5.83
C ILE A 415 6.13 0.54 -6.42
N ALA A 416 6.29 -0.49 -5.60
CA ALA A 416 6.63 -1.84 -6.07
C ALA A 416 5.54 -2.44 -6.97
N PHE A 417 4.27 -2.11 -6.72
CA PHE A 417 3.13 -2.57 -7.51
C PHE A 417 2.86 -1.73 -8.77
N SER A 418 3.47 -0.54 -8.86
CA SER A 418 3.23 0.42 -9.93
C SER A 418 3.53 -0.08 -11.35
N PRO A 419 4.53 -0.96 -11.61
CA PRO A 419 4.75 -1.51 -12.94
C PRO A 419 3.54 -2.30 -13.47
N PHE A 420 2.90 -3.08 -12.59
CA PHE A 420 1.75 -3.91 -12.95
C PHE A 420 0.49 -3.07 -13.15
N VAL A 421 0.15 -2.23 -12.16
CA VAL A 421 -1.07 -1.41 -12.22
C VAL A 421 -0.96 -0.33 -13.28
N GLY A 422 0.20 0.34 -13.39
CA GLY A 422 0.45 1.35 -14.43
C GLY A 422 0.34 0.76 -15.83
N LEU A 423 0.85 -0.46 -16.05
CA LEU A 423 0.69 -1.17 -17.32
C LEU A 423 -0.78 -1.46 -17.63
N PHE A 424 -1.54 -1.93 -16.64
CA PHE A 424 -2.97 -2.17 -16.77
C PHE A 424 -3.74 -0.89 -17.12
N LEU A 425 -3.51 0.20 -16.36
CA LEU A 425 -4.14 1.50 -16.61
C LEU A 425 -3.81 2.00 -18.02
N ALA A 426 -2.56 1.89 -18.46
CA ALA A 426 -2.18 2.25 -19.81
C ALA A 426 -3.00 1.46 -20.85
N ARG A 427 -3.07 0.13 -20.72
CA ARG A 427 -3.79 -0.75 -21.66
C ARG A 427 -5.24 -0.38 -21.88
N ILE A 428 -5.95 -0.03 -20.82
CA ILE A 428 -7.38 0.28 -20.89
C ILE A 428 -7.68 1.74 -21.27
N SER A 429 -6.64 2.57 -21.47
CA SER A 429 -6.78 4.02 -21.64
C SER A 429 -6.30 4.55 -22.99
N ARG A 430 -6.11 3.67 -23.98
CA ARG A 430 -5.77 4.09 -25.36
C ARG A 430 -6.82 5.06 -25.92
N GLY A 431 -6.34 6.15 -26.53
CA GLY A 431 -7.18 7.18 -27.17
C GLY A 431 -7.80 8.18 -26.20
N ARG A 432 -7.53 8.09 -24.89
CA ARG A 432 -7.98 9.09 -23.91
C ARG A 432 -7.06 10.30 -23.88
N SER A 433 -7.59 11.47 -23.51
CA SER A 433 -6.75 12.62 -23.21
C SER A 433 -5.98 12.43 -21.90
N VAL A 434 -4.84 13.10 -21.77
CA VAL A 434 -4.03 13.09 -20.54
C VAL A 434 -4.86 13.53 -19.33
N ARG A 435 -5.71 14.56 -19.48
CA ARG A 435 -6.58 15.00 -18.37
C ARG A 435 -7.61 13.95 -17.99
N GLU A 436 -8.29 13.35 -18.96
CA GLU A 436 -9.28 12.30 -18.67
C GLU A 436 -8.62 11.12 -17.97
N PHE A 437 -7.45 10.70 -18.44
CA PHE A 437 -6.68 9.64 -17.79
C PHE A 437 -6.34 9.98 -16.34
N ILE A 438 -5.75 11.14 -16.09
CA ILE A 438 -5.34 11.54 -14.74
C ILE A 438 -6.56 11.65 -13.83
N VAL A 439 -7.60 12.37 -14.26
CA VAL A 439 -8.78 12.60 -13.41
C VAL A 439 -9.51 11.28 -13.14
N GLY A 440 -9.75 10.47 -14.16
CA GLY A 440 -10.49 9.22 -13.98
C GLY A 440 -9.68 8.15 -13.23
N CYS A 441 -8.37 8.05 -13.44
CA CYS A 441 -7.56 7.04 -12.75
C CYS A 441 -7.11 7.45 -11.34
N VAL A 442 -7.05 8.75 -11.00
CA VAL A 442 -6.73 9.19 -9.63
C VAL A 442 -7.99 9.24 -8.77
N PHE A 443 -9.03 9.96 -9.21
CA PHE A 443 -10.16 10.27 -8.35
C PHE A 443 -11.18 9.15 -8.29
N ALA A 444 -11.53 8.54 -9.42
CA ALA A 444 -12.61 7.56 -9.47
C ALA A 444 -12.34 6.33 -8.58
N PRO A 445 -11.16 5.68 -8.64
CA PRO A 445 -10.90 4.56 -7.75
C PRO A 445 -10.63 5.00 -6.29
N ALA A 446 -10.02 6.17 -6.05
CA ALA A 446 -9.83 6.67 -4.70
C ALA A 446 -11.16 6.90 -3.95
N LEU A 447 -12.16 7.51 -4.60
CA LEU A 447 -13.47 7.74 -4.00
C LEU A 447 -14.18 6.42 -3.66
N VAL A 448 -13.97 5.39 -4.48
CA VAL A 448 -14.47 4.04 -4.19
C VAL A 448 -13.75 3.45 -2.97
N CYS A 449 -12.41 3.55 -2.91
CA CYS A 449 -11.64 3.08 -1.76
C CYS A 449 -12.08 3.78 -0.47
N PHE A 450 -12.31 5.10 -0.53
CA PHE A 450 -12.83 5.87 0.59
C PHE A 450 -14.17 5.33 1.08
N ALA A 451 -15.12 5.12 0.15
CA ALA A 451 -16.45 4.61 0.50
C ALA A 451 -16.34 3.22 1.12
N TRP A 452 -15.53 2.34 0.52
CA TRP A 452 -15.31 0.98 1.00
C TRP A 452 -14.74 0.96 2.42
N MET A 453 -13.66 1.71 2.66
CA MET A 453 -13.00 1.81 3.97
C MET A 453 -13.94 2.39 5.03
N THR A 454 -14.75 3.40 4.68
CA THR A 454 -15.72 3.98 5.62
C THR A 454 -16.91 3.07 5.90
N ILE A 455 -17.37 2.29 4.92
CA ILE A 455 -18.53 1.42 5.11
C ILE A 455 -18.16 0.21 5.97
N LEU A 456 -17.03 -0.45 5.68
CA LEU A 456 -16.58 -1.63 6.42
C LEU A 456 -15.91 -1.23 7.74
N GLY A 457 -14.83 -0.45 7.69
CA GLY A 457 -14.12 0.00 8.88
C GLY A 457 -14.94 0.94 9.76
N GLY A 458 -15.84 1.75 9.20
CA GLY A 458 -16.68 2.65 9.99
C GLY A 458 -17.75 1.90 10.76
N THR A 459 -18.29 0.82 10.18
CA THR A 459 -19.17 -0.10 10.93
C THR A 459 -18.43 -0.75 12.09
N ALA A 460 -17.17 -1.17 11.88
CA ALA A 460 -16.36 -1.78 12.95
C ALA A 460 -16.06 -0.79 14.08
N ILE A 461 -15.67 0.45 13.76
CA ILE A 461 -15.42 1.49 14.77
C ILE A 461 -16.71 1.89 15.51
N ASP A 462 -17.83 2.03 14.80
CA ASP A 462 -19.12 2.36 15.43
C ASP A 462 -19.57 1.27 16.42
N LEU A 463 -19.37 -0.01 16.09
CA LEU A 463 -19.66 -1.11 17.01
C LEU A 463 -18.81 -1.03 18.29
N GLU A 464 -17.55 -0.59 18.20
CA GLU A 464 -16.71 -0.39 19.38
C GLU A 464 -17.14 0.85 20.18
N LEU A 465 -17.38 1.99 19.51
CA LEU A 465 -17.81 3.24 20.15
C LEU A 465 -19.15 3.10 20.87
N THR A 466 -20.08 2.34 20.29
CA THR A 466 -21.42 2.12 20.88
C THR A 466 -21.44 1.01 21.94
N GLY A 467 -20.30 0.33 22.16
CA GLY A 467 -20.19 -0.81 23.08
C GLY A 467 -20.81 -2.11 22.56
N GLY A 468 -21.22 -2.17 21.29
CA GLY A 468 -21.76 -3.38 20.66
C GLY A 468 -20.73 -4.49 20.43
N ALA A 469 -19.45 -4.13 20.31
CA ALA A 469 -18.33 -5.06 20.15
C ALA A 469 -17.60 -5.36 21.47
N ASP A 470 -17.72 -4.53 22.51
CA ASP A 470 -17.10 -4.69 23.83
C ASP A 470 -15.59 -5.02 23.76
N GLY A 471 -14.86 -4.33 22.88
CA GLY A 471 -13.41 -4.52 22.67
C GLY A 471 -13.05 -5.77 21.85
N ALA A 472 -14.02 -6.57 21.39
CA ALA A 472 -13.74 -7.80 20.65
C ALA A 472 -13.07 -7.55 19.29
N ILE A 473 -13.41 -6.44 18.62
CA ILE A 473 -12.83 -6.10 17.32
C ILE A 473 -11.43 -5.50 17.52
N ILE A 474 -11.25 -4.64 18.52
CA ILE A 474 -9.93 -4.09 18.89
C ILE A 474 -8.98 -5.21 19.34
N GLY A 475 -9.48 -6.18 20.10
CA GLY A 475 -8.70 -7.32 20.62
C GLY A 475 -8.44 -8.43 19.59
N ALA A 476 -9.10 -8.40 18.43
CA ALA A 476 -8.90 -9.40 17.39
C ALA A 476 -7.47 -9.36 16.81
N SER A 477 -7.00 -10.52 16.33
CA SER A 477 -5.71 -10.60 15.62
C SER A 477 -5.72 -9.67 14.40
N ASN A 478 -4.55 -9.17 14.00
CA ASN A 478 -4.46 -8.30 12.84
C ASN A 478 -5.07 -8.96 11.60
N THR A 479 -4.90 -10.27 11.43
CA THR A 479 -5.44 -11.03 10.30
C THR A 479 -6.95 -11.26 10.38
N ALA A 480 -7.52 -11.39 11.58
CA ALA A 480 -8.97 -11.43 11.77
C ALA A 480 -9.64 -10.06 11.57
N LYS A 481 -8.89 -8.96 11.77
CA LYS A 481 -9.32 -7.60 11.40
C LYS A 481 -9.25 -7.37 9.88
N LEU A 482 -8.51 -8.21 9.14
CA LEU A 482 -8.44 -8.11 7.68
C LEU A 482 -9.73 -8.62 7.05
#